data_AF-A0A0L6WE74-F1
#
_entry.id   AF-A0A0L6WE74-F1
#
_cell.length_a   1.000
_cell.length_b   1.000
_cell.length_c   1.000
_cell.angle_alpha   90.00
_cell.angle_beta   90.00
_cell.angle_gamma   90.00
#
_symmetry.space_group_name_H-M   'P 1'
#
loop_
_entity.id
_entity.type
_entity.pdbx_description
1 polymer ?
#
loop_
_entity_poly.entity_id
_entity_poly.type
_entity_poly.pdbx_seq_one_letter_code
_entity_poly.pdbx_strand_id
1 'polypeptide(L)'
;LGLHIDRKLTFNQHAQKIAQRASMMATGSRILANMIRGMNQTQLRTMYKACVLPIMTYTSPAWWTGKKAHVDRLTKIQNGSLHHMAGAFRTTPTKALEVDMSIPPLEVMMELTIGNYAN
;
A
#
# COMPACT_ATOMS: atom_id res chain seq x y z
N LEU A 1 11.16 -10.48 8.30
CA LEU A 1 11.64 -9.57 7.23
C LEU A 1 12.41 -10.39 6.19
N GLY A 2 12.26 -10.11 4.90
CA GLY A 2 12.90 -10.93 3.88
C GLY A 2 12.77 -10.28 2.51
N LEU A 3 13.88 -9.76 2.01
CA LEU A 3 14.04 -9.31 0.64
C LEU A 3 14.41 -10.53 -0.21
N HIS A 4 13.62 -10.84 -1.23
CA HIS A 4 13.91 -11.95 -2.12
C HIS A 4 14.70 -11.46 -3.32
N ILE A 5 16.00 -11.77 -3.36
CA ILE A 5 16.90 -11.36 -4.43
C ILE A 5 16.85 -12.42 -5.53
N ASP A 6 16.27 -12.07 -6.67
CA ASP A 6 16.36 -12.89 -7.88
C ASP A 6 17.78 -12.77 -8.46
N ARG A 7 18.32 -13.86 -9.06
CA ARG A 7 19.65 -13.86 -9.70
C ARG A 7 19.83 -12.78 -10.77
N LYS A 8 18.73 -12.32 -11.39
CA LYS A 8 18.71 -11.26 -12.41
C LYS A 8 18.42 -9.86 -11.84
N LEU A 9 18.31 -9.71 -10.50
CA LEU A 9 17.93 -8.46 -9.83
C LEU A 9 16.64 -7.82 -10.40
N THR A 10 15.73 -8.68 -10.88
CA THR A 10 14.46 -8.23 -11.48
C THR A 10 13.39 -7.92 -10.44
N PHE A 11 13.50 -8.49 -9.24
CA PHE A 11 12.58 -8.31 -8.10
C PHE A 11 11.08 -8.55 -8.39
N ASN A 12 10.75 -9.24 -9.48
CA ASN A 12 9.37 -9.55 -9.85
C ASN A 12 8.69 -10.43 -8.80
N GLN A 13 9.38 -11.50 -8.38
CA GLN A 13 8.86 -12.42 -7.36
C GLN A 13 8.72 -11.72 -6.00
N HIS A 14 9.66 -10.84 -5.69
CA HIS A 14 9.64 -10.04 -4.47
C HIS A 14 8.44 -9.08 -4.45
N ALA A 15 8.21 -8.32 -5.53
CA ALA A 15 7.05 -7.45 -5.67
C ALA A 15 5.73 -8.21 -5.52
N GLN A 16 5.64 -9.42 -6.09
CA GLN A 16 4.46 -10.29 -5.94
C GLN A 16 4.25 -10.73 -4.48
N LYS A 17 5.30 -11.16 -3.79
CA LYS A 17 5.23 -11.55 -2.37
C LYS A 17 4.80 -10.39 -1.48
N ILE A 18 5.32 -9.18 -1.74
CA ILE A 18 4.88 -7.97 -1.04
C ILE A 18 3.42 -7.68 -1.30
N ALA A 19 3.01 -7.69 -2.57
CA ALA A 19 1.62 -7.44 -2.96
C ALA A 19 0.66 -8.44 -2.27
N GLN A 20 1.03 -9.73 -2.23
CA GLN A 20 0.24 -10.74 -1.54
C GLN A 20 0.12 -10.44 -0.04
N ARG A 21 1.22 -10.11 0.63
CA ARG A 21 1.22 -9.75 2.06
C ARG A 21 0.40 -8.50 2.36
N ALA A 22 0.58 -7.45 1.56
CA ALA A 22 -0.20 -6.22 1.69
C ALA A 22 -1.70 -6.48 1.45
N SER A 23 -2.05 -7.31 0.46
CA SER A 23 -3.43 -7.68 0.17
C SER A 23 -4.07 -8.49 1.30
N MET A 24 -3.32 -9.40 1.94
CA MET A 24 -3.81 -10.15 3.10
C MET A 24 -4.09 -9.20 4.26
N MET A 25 -3.18 -8.27 4.55
CA MET A 25 -3.36 -7.28 5.61
C MET A 25 -4.54 -6.33 5.32
N ALA A 26 -4.67 -5.88 4.07
CA ALA A 26 -5.81 -5.06 3.64
C ALA A 26 -7.14 -5.82 3.79
N THR A 27 -7.18 -7.11 3.45
CA THR A 27 -8.37 -7.95 3.68
C THR A 27 -8.68 -8.08 5.16
N GLY A 28 -7.66 -8.30 6.01
CA GLY A 28 -7.83 -8.31 7.46
C GLY A 28 -8.42 -7.01 8.00
N SER A 29 -7.94 -5.86 7.52
CA SER A 29 -8.50 -4.55 7.90
C SER A 29 -9.97 -4.39 7.50
N ARG A 30 -10.36 -4.95 6.35
CA ARG A 30 -11.76 -4.96 5.89
C ARG A 30 -12.65 -5.84 6.76
N ILE A 31 -12.15 -6.98 7.23
CA ILE A 31 -12.92 -7.85 8.13
C ILE A 31 -13.18 -7.12 9.46
N LEU A 32 -12.15 -6.48 10.02
CA LEU A 32 -12.28 -5.72 11.26
C LEU A 32 -13.21 -4.51 11.12
N ALA A 33 -13.18 -3.83 9.98
CA ALA A 33 -14.09 -2.71 9.70
C ALA A 33 -15.57 -3.11 9.74
N ASN A 34 -15.89 -4.33 9.30
CA ASN A 34 -17.26 -4.86 9.21
C ASN A 34 -17.76 -5.53 10.50
N MET A 35 -17.01 -5.43 11.60
CA MET A 35 -17.43 -6.00 12.89
C MET A 35 -18.61 -5.21 13.49
N ILE A 36 -19.39 -5.83 14.38
CA ILE A 36 -20.63 -5.26 14.99
C ILE A 36 -20.43 -3.86 15.61
N ARG A 37 -19.25 -3.56 16.16
CA ARG A 37 -18.92 -2.25 16.74
C ARG A 37 -18.21 -1.29 15.79
N GLY A 38 -17.93 -1.73 14.56
CA GLY A 38 -17.30 -0.97 13.49
C GLY A 38 -15.93 -0.39 13.84
N MET A 39 -15.21 0.09 12.83
CA MET A 39 -14.09 1.00 13.03
C MET A 39 -14.42 2.32 12.37
N ASN A 40 -14.12 3.44 13.05
CA ASN A 40 -14.25 4.75 12.44
C ASN A 40 -13.25 4.91 11.30
N GLN A 41 -13.59 5.76 10.32
CA GLN A 41 -12.73 6.05 9.16
C GLN A 41 -11.29 6.45 9.57
N THR A 42 -11.14 7.26 10.63
CA THR A 42 -9.83 7.64 11.18
C THR A 42 -9.05 6.44 11.69
N GLN A 43 -9.71 5.48 12.34
CA GLN A 43 -9.07 4.26 12.85
C GLN A 43 -8.64 3.36 11.69
N LEU A 44 -9.46 3.22 10.65
CA LEU A 44 -9.12 2.47 9.44
C LEU A 44 -7.92 3.08 8.72
N ARG A 45 -7.89 4.41 8.61
CA ARG A 45 -6.76 5.16 8.06
C ARG A 45 -5.47 4.92 8.86
N THR A 46 -5.56 4.98 10.19
CA THR A 46 -4.43 4.68 11.07
C THR A 46 -3.94 3.24 10.88
N MET A 47 -4.86 2.27 10.82
CA MET A 47 -4.53 0.86 10.57
C MET A 47 -3.84 0.66 9.22
N TYR A 48 -4.32 1.31 8.16
CA TYR A 48 -3.68 1.26 6.85
C TYR A 48 -2.23 1.79 6.91
N LYS A 49 -2.03 2.97 7.52
CA LYS A 49 -0.72 3.59 7.68
C LYS A 49 0.23 2.76 8.56
N ALA A 50 -0.29 2.08 9.58
CA ALA A 50 0.51 1.31 10.52
C ALA A 50 0.84 -0.11 10.03
N CYS A 51 -0.07 -0.75 9.30
CA CYS A 51 0.05 -2.18 8.97
C CYS A 51 0.26 -2.46 7.49
N VAL A 52 -0.45 -1.77 6.60
CA VAL A 52 -0.41 -2.06 5.15
C VAL A 52 0.70 -1.28 4.46
N LEU A 53 0.80 0.02 4.76
CA LEU A 53 1.78 0.91 4.15
C LEU A 53 3.23 0.45 4.40
N PRO A 54 3.65 0.09 5.62
CA PRO A 54 5.05 -0.31 5.87
C PRO A 54 5.42 -1.62 5.15
N ILE A 55 4.46 -2.53 4.94
CA ILE A 55 4.72 -3.75 4.16
C ILE A 55 5.12 -3.39 2.73
N MET A 56 4.49 -2.37 2.14
CA MET A 56 4.75 -1.93 0.77
C MET A 56 6.02 -1.06 0.68
N THR A 57 6.24 -0.14 1.62
CA THR A 57 7.29 0.89 1.51
C THR A 57 8.62 0.49 2.14
N TYR A 58 8.64 -0.33 3.21
CA TYR A 58 9.86 -0.58 4.00
C TYR A 58 11.05 -1.09 3.17
N THR A 59 10.79 -1.99 2.22
CA THR A 59 11.87 -2.55 1.39
C THR A 59 12.15 -1.73 0.13
N SER A 60 11.37 -0.69 -0.16
CA SER A 60 11.47 0.07 -1.41
C SER A 60 12.90 0.54 -1.75
N PRO A 61 13.75 1.00 -0.81
CA PRO A 61 15.12 1.43 -1.16
C PRO A 61 16.01 0.33 -1.74
N ALA A 62 15.72 -0.94 -1.43
CA ALA A 62 16.57 -2.06 -1.82
C ALA A 62 16.14 -2.76 -3.12
N TRP A 63 14.87 -2.67 -3.52
CA TRP A 63 14.36 -3.38 -4.70
C TRP A 63 13.64 -2.50 -5.73
N TRP A 64 13.25 -1.27 -5.36
CA TRP A 64 12.56 -0.38 -6.26
C TRP A 64 13.53 0.13 -7.34
N THR A 65 13.26 -0.25 -8.58
CA THR A 65 14.09 0.10 -9.75
C THR A 65 13.43 1.15 -10.65
N GLY A 66 12.40 1.85 -10.16
CA GLY A 66 11.65 2.85 -10.95
C GLY A 66 10.69 2.26 -12.00
N LYS A 67 10.52 0.93 -12.05
CA LYS A 67 9.65 0.29 -13.04
C LYS A 67 8.18 0.35 -12.64
N LYS A 68 7.37 1.09 -13.41
CA LYS A 68 5.92 1.27 -13.20
C LYS A 68 5.15 -0.04 -12.94
N ALA A 69 5.45 -1.10 -13.69
CA ALA A 69 4.76 -2.39 -13.57
C ALA A 69 4.80 -3.03 -12.16
N HIS A 70 5.80 -2.68 -11.35
CA HIS A 70 5.90 -3.14 -9.96
C HIS A 70 4.99 -2.30 -9.03
N VAL A 71 4.96 -0.98 -9.22
CA VAL A 71 4.09 -0.07 -8.45
C VAL A 71 2.64 -0.30 -8.81
N ASP A 72 2.29 -0.52 -10.08
CA ASP A 72 0.89 -0.68 -10.53
C ASP A 72 0.13 -1.75 -9.72
N ARG A 73 0.79 -2.85 -9.37
CA ARG A 73 0.19 -3.92 -8.56
C ARG A 73 -0.10 -3.46 -7.13
N LEU A 74 0.83 -2.73 -6.54
CA LEU A 74 0.70 -2.22 -5.17
C LEU A 74 -0.28 -1.03 -5.12
N THR A 75 -0.31 -0.21 -6.16
CA THR A 75 -1.30 0.87 -6.34
C THR A 75 -2.72 0.33 -6.38
N LYS A 76 -2.96 -0.81 -7.03
CA LYS A 76 -4.29 -1.46 -6.98
C LYS A 76 -4.72 -1.81 -5.56
N ILE A 77 -3.78 -2.24 -4.71
CA ILE A 77 -4.06 -2.54 -3.30
C ILE A 77 -4.38 -1.26 -2.55
N GLN A 78 -3.56 -0.21 -2.71
CA GLN A 78 -3.83 1.12 -2.14
C GLN A 78 -5.22 1.62 -2.54
N ASN A 79 -5.56 1.58 -3.82
CA ASN A 79 -6.85 2.05 -4.32
C ASN A 79 -8.01 1.26 -3.70
N GLY A 80 -7.91 -0.07 -3.67
CA GLY A 80 -8.91 -0.92 -3.03
C GLY A 80 -9.08 -0.63 -1.53
N SER A 81 -7.99 -0.28 -0.84
CA SER A 81 -8.02 0.16 0.55
C SER A 81 -8.65 1.55 0.70
N LEU A 82 -8.30 2.52 -0.15
CA LEU A 82 -8.86 3.88 -0.13
C LEU A 82 -10.38 3.86 -0.31
N HIS A 83 -10.89 3.16 -1.32
CA HIS A 83 -12.33 3.01 -1.53
C HIS A 83 -13.04 2.41 -0.33
N HIS A 84 -12.44 1.38 0.26
CA HIS A 84 -13.01 0.71 1.42
C HIS A 84 -13.03 1.63 2.65
N MET A 85 -11.93 2.32 2.95
CA MET A 85 -11.86 3.24 4.09
C MET A 85 -12.81 4.43 3.93
N ALA A 86 -12.94 4.95 2.71
CA ALA A 86 -13.83 6.06 2.40
C ALA A 86 -15.31 5.67 2.31
N GLY A 87 -15.63 4.37 2.24
CA GLY A 87 -16.98 3.91 1.90
C GLY A 87 -17.45 4.38 0.51
N ALA A 88 -16.52 4.71 -0.39
CA ALA A 88 -16.81 5.35 -1.66
C ALA A 88 -17.13 4.32 -2.76
N PHE A 89 -17.97 4.71 -3.72
CA PHE A 89 -18.25 3.88 -4.90
C PHE A 89 -16.98 3.51 -5.65
N ARG A 90 -16.94 2.32 -6.27
CA ARG A 90 -15.79 1.86 -7.07
C ARG A 90 -15.45 2.77 -8.26
N THR A 91 -16.41 3.58 -8.71
CA THR A 91 -16.24 4.56 -9.80
C THR A 91 -15.65 5.89 -9.33
N THR A 92 -15.51 6.10 -8.02
CA THR A 92 -14.96 7.34 -7.46
C THR A 92 -13.50 7.52 -7.91
N PRO A 93 -13.10 8.69 -8.42
CA PRO A 93 -11.72 8.93 -8.85
C PRO A 93 -10.72 8.70 -7.70
N THR A 94 -9.71 7.85 -7.92
CA THR A 94 -8.68 7.53 -6.91
C THR A 94 -7.96 8.78 -6.40
N LYS A 95 -7.62 9.72 -7.28
CA LYS A 95 -6.94 10.96 -6.89
C LYS A 95 -7.74 11.79 -5.89
N ALA A 96 -9.08 11.79 -6.01
CA ALA A 96 -9.94 12.47 -5.04
C ALA A 96 -9.87 11.77 -3.67
N LEU A 97 -9.85 10.44 -3.65
CA LEU A 97 -9.73 9.64 -2.43
C LEU A 97 -8.35 9.79 -1.76
N GLU A 98 -7.28 9.94 -2.54
CA GLU A 98 -5.94 10.21 -2.01
C GLU A 98 -5.90 11.53 -1.24
N VAL A 99 -6.53 12.57 -1.78
CA VAL A 99 -6.65 13.89 -1.12
C VAL A 99 -7.54 13.80 0.11
N ASP A 100 -8.72 13.19 -0.02
CA ASP A 100 -9.72 13.05 1.06
C ASP A 100 -9.16 12.24 2.25
N MET A 101 -8.55 11.09 1.97
CA MET A 101 -7.87 10.29 3.00
C MET A 101 -6.50 10.84 3.37
N SER A 102 -6.04 11.96 2.80
CA SER A 102 -4.67 12.50 2.88
C SER A 102 -3.59 11.39 2.94
N ILE A 103 -3.65 10.51 1.93
CA ILE A 103 -2.69 9.45 1.65
C ILE A 103 -2.20 9.72 0.23
N PRO A 104 -0.92 10.09 0.04
CA PRO A 104 -0.43 10.37 -1.30
C PRO A 104 -0.28 9.09 -2.14
N PRO A 105 -0.08 9.21 -3.46
CA PRO A 105 0.18 8.08 -4.33
C PRO A 105 1.35 7.23 -3.84
N LEU A 106 1.25 5.92 -4.03
CA LEU A 106 2.24 4.98 -3.51
C LEU A 106 3.66 5.25 -4.04
N GLU A 107 3.78 5.64 -5.30
CA GLU A 107 5.06 5.99 -5.94
C GLU A 107 5.76 7.12 -5.18
N VAL A 108 5.02 8.20 -4.87
CA VAL A 108 5.52 9.33 -4.08
C VAL A 108 5.94 8.89 -2.68
N MET A 109 5.18 7.99 -2.03
CA MET A 109 5.55 7.45 -0.72
C MET A 109 6.85 6.65 -0.76
N MET A 110 7.07 5.86 -1.80
CA MET A 110 8.31 5.11 -1.98
C MET A 110 9.49 6.04 -2.21
N GLU A 111 9.34 7.05 -3.07
CA GLU A 111 10.38 8.07 -3.30
C GLU A 111 10.74 8.83 -2.02
N LEU A 112 9.75 9.28 -1.26
CA LEU A 112 9.97 9.93 0.03
C LEU A 112 10.69 9.01 1.02
N THR A 113 10.30 7.73 1.04
CA THR A 113 10.95 6.73 1.90
C THR A 113 12.42 6.58 1.51
N ILE A 114 12.72 6.47 0.22
CA ILE A 114 14.09 6.39 -0.31
C ILE A 114 14.90 7.64 0.05
N GLY A 115 14.31 8.83 -0.12
CA GLY A 115 14.94 10.11 0.25
C GLY A 115 15.28 10.21 1.74
N ASN A 116 14.44 9.67 2.62
CA ASN A 116 14.72 9.65 4.06
C ASN A 116 15.89 8.74 4.45
N TYR A 117 16.25 7.75 3.63
CA TYR A 117 17.42 6.88 3.85
C TYR A 117 18.70 7.42 3.22
N ALA A 118 18.60 8.40 2.31
CA ALA A 118 19.74 8.99 1.61
C ALA A 118 20.35 10.20 2.36
N ASN A 119 19.66 10.72 3.38
CA ASN A 119 20.14 11.77 4.29
C ASN A 119 20.61 11.18 5.61
#